data_AF-A0A3D5TEX0-F1
#
_entry.id   AF-A0A3D5TEX0-F1
#
_cell.length_a   1.000
_cell.length_b   1.000
_cell.length_c   1.000
_cell.angle_alpha   90.00
_cell.angle_beta   90.00
_cell.angle_gamma   90.00
#
_symmetry.space_group_name_H-M   'P 1'
#
loop_
_entity.id
_entity.type
_entity.pdbx_description
1 polymer ?
#
loop_
_entity_poly.entity_id
_entity_poly.type
_entity_poly.pdbx_seq_one_letter_code
_entity_poly.pdbx_strand_id
1 'polypeptide(L)'
;MNESSISIFIVQAFLALFTFFVAAPCVLNAISTFTVQARLAKTMVEEGVITEADRRLLQPKKQIAGVVISVILVGALIAVAARTAPYGYFSCGIAAIAGALKYRQILEFNSLTVSRFKNTYQSVMNASKYDQYVKKMF
;
A
#
# COMPACT_ATOMS: atom_id res chain seq x y z
N MET A 1 0.62 -27.35 -29.55
CA MET A 1 0.37 -26.01 -28.98
C MET A 1 0.81 -24.98 -30.01
N ASN A 2 -0.10 -24.12 -30.47
CA ASN A 2 0.26 -23.07 -31.44
C ASN A 2 0.93 -21.91 -30.69
N GLU A 3 1.90 -21.21 -31.29
CA GLU A 3 2.67 -20.14 -30.63
C GLU A 3 1.78 -19.04 -30.02
N SER A 4 0.61 -18.77 -30.62
CA SER A 4 -0.37 -17.84 -30.09
C SER A 4 -0.96 -18.26 -28.73
N SER A 5 -1.16 -19.56 -28.49
CA SER A 5 -1.69 -20.05 -27.20
C SER A 5 -0.67 -19.95 -26.08
N ILE A 6 0.61 -20.20 -26.38
CA ILE A 6 1.72 -20.04 -25.44
C ILE A 6 1.88 -18.57 -25.07
N SER A 7 1.83 -17.68 -26.06
CA SER A 7 1.96 -16.23 -25.86
C SER A 7 0.84 -15.66 -24.96
N ILE A 8 -0.40 -16.09 -25.17
CA ILE A 8 -1.55 -15.69 -24.34
C ILE A 8 -1.40 -16.18 -22.89
N PHE A 9 -0.97 -17.43 -22.69
CA PHE A 9 -0.72 -17.98 -21.36
C PHE A 9 0.39 -17.22 -20.63
N ILE A 10 1.50 -16.93 -21.32
CA ILE A 10 2.61 -16.15 -20.77
C ILE A 10 2.13 -14.77 -20.31
N VAL A 11 1.39 -14.05 -21.16
CA VAL A 11 0.85 -12.73 -20.81
C VAL A 11 -0.06 -12.79 -19.57
N GLN A 12 -0.93 -13.79 -19.48
CA GLN A 12 -1.81 -13.97 -18.31
C GLN A 12 -1.04 -14.33 -17.04
N ALA A 13 -0.01 -15.19 -17.14
CA ALA A 13 0.86 -15.52 -16.02
C ALA A 13 1.61 -14.28 -15.51
N PHE A 14 2.17 -13.48 -16.41
CA PHE A 14 2.79 -12.20 -16.07
C PHE A 14 1.79 -11.22 -15.43
N LEU A 15 0.58 -11.12 -15.97
CA LEU A 15 -0.46 -10.24 -15.45
C LEU A 15 -0.89 -10.65 -14.02
N ALA A 16 -1.05 -11.95 -13.78
CA ALA A 16 -1.35 -12.50 -12.46
C ALA A 16 -0.21 -12.25 -11.48
N LEU A 17 1.04 -12.54 -11.86
CA LEU A 17 2.21 -12.30 -11.03
C LEU A 17 2.37 -10.82 -10.69
N PHE A 18 2.20 -9.94 -11.67
CA PHE A 18 2.26 -8.49 -11.46
C PHE A 18 1.15 -8.00 -10.53
N THR A 19 -0.08 -8.52 -10.72
CA THR A 19 -1.21 -8.19 -9.84
C THR A 19 -0.95 -8.62 -8.40
N PHE A 20 -0.41 -9.82 -8.21
CA PHE A 20 -0.09 -10.36 -6.90
C PHE A 20 1.07 -9.62 -6.23
N PHE A 21 2.22 -9.50 -6.90
CA PHE A 21 3.46 -9.00 -6.29
C PHE A 21 3.60 -7.47 -6.30
N VAL A 22 2.91 -6.77 -7.19
CA VAL A 22 3.07 -5.31 -7.35
C VAL A 22 1.78 -4.59 -7.01
N ALA A 23 0.68 -4.92 -7.66
CA ALA A 23 -0.55 -4.15 -7.49
C ALA A 23 -1.21 -4.34 -6.13
N ALA A 24 -1.35 -5.58 -5.66
CA ALA A 24 -1.92 -5.85 -4.34
C ALA A 24 -1.16 -5.13 -3.22
N PRO A 25 0.18 -5.25 -3.07
CA PRO A 25 0.89 -4.52 -2.02
C PRO A 25 0.86 -2.99 -2.25
N CYS A 26 0.87 -2.50 -3.49
CA CYS A 26 0.77 -1.06 -3.75
C CYS A 26 -0.58 -0.47 -3.30
N VAL A 27 -1.68 -1.15 -3.63
CA VAL A 27 -3.03 -0.73 -3.22
C VAL A 27 -3.19 -0.83 -1.70
N LEU A 28 -2.73 -1.92 -1.09
CA LEU A 28 -2.78 -2.08 0.37
C LEU A 28 -1.90 -1.06 1.09
N ASN A 29 -0.76 -0.68 0.53
CA ASN A 29 0.07 0.39 1.07
C ASN A 29 -0.66 1.73 1.04
N ALA A 30 -1.33 2.07 -0.07
CA ALA A 30 -2.16 3.27 -0.14
C ALA A 30 -3.26 3.25 0.93
N ILE A 31 -3.99 2.14 1.06
CA ILE A 31 -5.02 1.97 2.10
C ILE A 31 -4.43 2.10 3.51
N SER A 32 -3.26 1.49 3.78
CA SER A 32 -2.59 1.56 5.09
C SER A 32 -2.25 2.99 5.52
N THR A 33 -2.01 3.88 4.55
CA THR A 33 -1.74 5.30 4.80
C THR A 33 -3.01 6.05 5.26
N PHE A 34 -4.20 5.62 4.84
CA PHE A 34 -5.47 6.18 5.31
C PHE A 34 -5.96 5.56 6.62
N THR A 35 -5.64 4.31 6.89
CA THR A 35 -6.15 3.60 8.08
C THR A 35 -5.11 3.59 9.20
N VAL A 36 -4.05 2.81 9.06
CA VAL A 36 -3.07 2.53 10.11
C VAL A 36 -2.19 3.74 10.40
N GLN A 37 -1.60 4.36 9.37
CA GLN A 37 -0.74 5.54 9.57
C GLN A 37 -1.55 6.73 10.09
N ALA A 38 -2.83 6.83 9.71
CA ALA A 38 -3.69 7.89 10.20
C ALA A 38 -4.05 7.74 11.67
N ARG A 39 -4.29 6.51 12.12
CA ARG A 39 -4.50 6.19 13.53
C ARG A 39 -3.22 6.43 14.32
N LEU A 40 -2.07 5.97 13.82
CA LEU A 40 -0.77 6.21 14.45
C LEU A 40 -0.50 7.71 14.61
N ALA A 41 -0.74 8.51 13.56
CA ALA A 41 -0.53 9.95 13.61
C ALA A 41 -1.46 10.64 14.62
N LYS A 42 -2.67 10.13 14.88
CA LYS A 42 -3.53 10.63 15.97
C LYS A 42 -2.92 10.33 17.33
N THR A 43 -2.54 9.08 17.58
CA THR A 43 -1.90 8.68 18.85
C THR A 43 -0.61 9.47 19.11
N MET A 44 0.18 9.74 18.06
CA MET A 44 1.41 10.53 18.18
C MET A 44 1.17 12.02 18.47
N VAL A 45 0.00 12.56 18.11
CA VAL A 45 -0.42 13.88 18.56
C VAL A 45 -0.78 13.86 20.05
N GLU A 46 -1.53 12.84 20.49
CA GLU A 46 -1.95 12.68 21.90
C GLU A 46 -0.76 12.51 22.84
N GLU A 47 0.26 11.74 22.43
CA GLU A 47 1.53 11.58 23.16
C GLU A 47 2.43 12.83 23.08
N GLY A 48 2.03 13.84 22.30
CA GLY A 48 2.80 15.07 22.09
C GLY A 48 4.14 14.83 21.39
N VAL A 49 4.20 13.83 20.51
CA VAL A 49 5.35 13.51 19.64
C VAL A 49 5.35 14.40 18.40
N ILE A 50 4.17 14.73 17.87
CA ILE A 50 3.96 15.66 16.74
C ILE A 50 2.83 16.64 17.07
N THR A 51 2.79 17.80 16.41
CA THR A 51 1.69 18.76 16.55
C THR A 51 0.55 18.47 15.56
N GLU A 52 -0.69 18.85 15.90
CA GLU A 52 -1.84 18.71 14.98
C GLU A 52 -1.66 19.43 13.64
N ALA A 53 -0.98 20.59 13.66
CA ALA A 53 -0.67 21.36 12.45
C ALA A 53 0.19 20.56 11.47
N ASP A 54 1.27 19.94 11.95
CA ASP A 54 2.17 19.13 11.12
C ASP A 54 1.48 17.90 10.55
N ARG A 55 0.63 17.26 11.35
CA ARG A 55 -0.23 16.16 10.89
C ARG A 55 -1.11 16.60 9.72
N ARG A 56 -1.80 17.73 9.84
CA ARG A 56 -2.70 18.24 8.78
C ARG A 56 -1.95 18.64 7.51
N LEU A 57 -0.66 18.96 7.58
CA LEU A 57 0.15 19.34 6.43
C LEU A 57 0.80 18.12 5.73
N LEU A 58 1.36 17.19 6.49
CA LEU A 58 2.17 16.09 5.96
C LEU A 58 1.33 14.86 5.58
N GLN A 59 0.28 14.57 6.35
CA GLN A 59 -0.56 13.41 6.14
C GLN A 59 -1.31 13.41 4.78
N PRO A 60 -2.01 14.49 4.37
CA PRO A 60 -2.71 14.49 3.09
C PRO A 60 -1.75 14.40 1.89
N LYS A 61 -0.55 14.96 1.98
CA LYS A 61 0.46 14.87 0.90
C LYS A 61 0.84 13.42 0.61
N LYS A 62 1.08 12.62 1.65
CA LYS A 62 1.40 11.19 1.49
C LYS A 62 0.20 10.34 1.08
N GLN A 63 -0.98 10.68 1.60
CA GLN A 63 -2.25 10.05 1.22
C GLN A 63 -2.52 10.22 -0.28
N ILE A 64 -2.45 11.45 -0.79
CA ILE A 64 -2.69 11.77 -2.21
C ILE A 64 -1.67 11.05 -3.10
N ALA A 65 -0.38 11.09 -2.76
CA ALA A 65 0.65 10.40 -3.53
C ALA A 65 0.37 8.89 -3.62
N GLY A 66 0.01 8.25 -2.50
CA GLY A 66 -0.36 6.84 -2.47
C GLY A 66 -1.59 6.51 -3.32
N VAL A 67 -2.64 7.34 -3.25
CA VAL A 67 -3.86 7.16 -4.07
C VAL A 67 -3.53 7.28 -5.55
N VAL A 68 -2.84 8.35 -5.97
CA VAL A 68 -2.53 8.60 -7.38
C VAL A 68 -1.77 7.43 -7.99
N ILE A 69 -0.73 6.93 -7.31
CA ILE A 69 0.05 5.78 -7.79
C ILE A 69 -0.83 4.52 -7.89
N SER A 70 -1.65 4.25 -6.87
CA SER A 70 -2.53 3.07 -6.86
C SER A 70 -3.59 3.13 -7.97
N VAL A 71 -4.16 4.30 -8.26
CA VAL A 71 -5.18 4.49 -9.31
C VAL A 71 -4.57 4.30 -10.68
N ILE A 72 -3.40 4.88 -10.94
CA ILE A 72 -2.69 4.72 -12.23
C ILE A 72 -2.36 3.24 -12.46
N LEU A 73 -1.84 2.57 -11.44
CA LEU A 73 -1.46 1.15 -11.51
C LEU A 73 -2.67 0.24 -11.77
N VAL A 74 -3.76 0.44 -11.04
CA VAL A 74 -5.01 -0.33 -11.22
C VAL A 74 -5.63 -0.04 -12.58
N GLY A 75 -5.64 1.23 -13.02
CA GLY A 75 -6.14 1.62 -14.34
C GLY A 75 -5.37 0.95 -15.48
N ALA A 76 -4.04 0.92 -15.40
CA ALA A 76 -3.20 0.23 -16.37
C ALA A 76 -3.48 -1.28 -16.39
N LEU A 77 -3.63 -1.90 -15.21
CA LEU A 77 -3.97 -3.31 -15.09
C LEU A 77 -5.32 -3.65 -15.71
N ILE A 78 -6.35 -2.86 -15.43
CA ILE A 78 -7.68 -3.05 -16.00
C ILE A 78 -7.64 -2.90 -17.53
N ALA A 79 -6.91 -1.92 -18.06
CA ALA A 79 -6.77 -1.73 -19.50
C ALA A 79 -6.13 -2.95 -20.20
N VAL A 80 -5.10 -3.55 -19.59
CA VAL A 80 -4.45 -4.76 -20.14
C VAL A 80 -5.32 -6.01 -19.95
N ALA A 81 -6.00 -6.13 -18.80
CA ALA A 81 -6.95 -7.22 -18.55
C ALA A 81 -8.14 -7.20 -19.52
N ALA A 82 -8.62 -6.01 -19.90
CA ALA A 82 -9.71 -5.83 -20.86
C ALA A 82 -9.32 -6.28 -22.28
N ARG A 83 -8.07 -6.03 -22.69
CA ARG A 83 -7.55 -6.50 -23.99
C ARG A 83 -7.37 -8.01 -24.07
N THR A 84 -7.31 -8.69 -22.92
CA THR A 84 -7.09 -10.14 -22.80
C THR A 84 -8.31 -10.85 -22.20
N ALA A 85 -9.48 -10.20 -22.26
CA ALA A 85 -10.74 -10.74 -21.77
C ALA A 85 -11.13 -12.03 -22.54
N PRO A 86 -11.78 -13.01 -21.87
CA PRO A 86 -12.22 -12.99 -20.47
C PRO A 86 -11.13 -13.43 -19.47
N TYR A 87 -10.10 -14.13 -19.91
CA TYR A 87 -9.08 -14.74 -19.05
C TYR A 87 -8.21 -13.73 -18.27
N GLY A 88 -8.00 -12.53 -18.83
CA GLY A 88 -7.33 -11.42 -18.15
C GLY A 88 -8.05 -11.01 -16.85
N TYR A 89 -9.38 -11.04 -16.83
CA TYR A 89 -10.14 -10.70 -15.62
C TYR A 89 -10.04 -11.79 -14.55
N PHE A 90 -10.10 -13.07 -14.95
CA PHE A 90 -9.96 -14.18 -14.00
C PHE A 90 -8.56 -14.25 -13.37
N SER A 91 -7.52 -14.13 -14.20
CA SER A 91 -6.12 -14.16 -13.74
C SER A 91 -5.81 -12.99 -12.79
N CYS A 92 -6.22 -11.77 -13.14
CA CYS A 92 -6.11 -10.61 -12.24
C CYS A 92 -6.97 -10.75 -10.98
N GLY A 93 -8.22 -11.19 -11.10
CA GLY A 93 -9.15 -11.29 -9.97
C GLY A 93 -8.66 -12.26 -8.90
N ILE A 94 -8.26 -13.48 -9.30
CA ILE A 94 -7.72 -14.49 -8.39
C ILE A 94 -6.41 -14.00 -7.76
N ALA A 95 -5.50 -13.43 -8.57
CA ALA A 95 -4.25 -12.89 -8.07
C ALA A 95 -4.45 -11.71 -7.09
N ALA A 96 -5.43 -10.85 -7.33
CA ALA A 96 -5.76 -9.73 -6.45
C ALA A 96 -6.29 -10.22 -5.11
N ILE A 97 -7.19 -11.22 -5.10
CA ILE A 97 -7.71 -11.82 -3.87
C ILE A 97 -6.58 -12.51 -3.09
N ALA A 98 -5.78 -13.33 -3.77
CA ALA A 98 -4.64 -14.02 -3.15
C ALA A 98 -3.63 -13.01 -2.58
N GLY A 99 -3.34 -11.93 -3.32
CA GLY A 99 -2.47 -10.84 -2.87
C GLY A 99 -3.05 -10.12 -1.65
N ALA A 100 -4.34 -9.79 -1.68
CA ALA A 100 -5.02 -9.15 -0.55
C ALA A 100 -4.93 -9.98 0.74
N LEU A 101 -5.09 -11.30 0.63
CA LEU A 101 -4.96 -12.22 1.76
C LEU A 101 -3.51 -12.33 2.23
N LYS A 102 -2.55 -12.48 1.31
CA LYS A 102 -1.12 -12.63 1.65
C LYS A 102 -0.54 -11.39 2.30
N TYR A 103 -0.91 -10.21 1.81
CA TYR A 103 -0.35 -8.92 2.23
C TYR A 103 -1.22 -8.20 3.27
N ARG A 104 -2.21 -8.88 3.88
CA ARG A 104 -3.13 -8.29 4.88
C ARG A 104 -2.41 -7.62 6.05
N GLN A 105 -1.26 -8.15 6.47
CA GLN A 105 -0.37 -7.57 7.48
C GLN A 105 0.08 -6.12 7.19
N ILE A 106 0.01 -5.65 5.93
CA ILE A 106 0.29 -4.24 5.58
C ILE A 106 -0.77 -3.31 6.20
N LEU A 107 -1.98 -3.81 6.42
CA LEU A 107 -3.08 -3.08 7.06
C LEU A 107 -3.06 -3.21 8.60
N GLU A 108 -2.04 -3.84 9.17
CA GLU A 108 -1.89 -4.01 10.61
C GLU A 108 -0.89 -3.00 11.18
N PHE A 109 -1.03 -2.72 12.48
CA PHE A 109 -0.01 -1.97 13.20
C PHE A 109 1.23 -2.85 13.37
N ASN A 110 2.26 -2.55 12.60
CA ASN A 110 3.52 -3.30 12.60
C ASN A 110 4.72 -2.34 12.71
N SER A 111 5.91 -2.87 12.97
CA SER A 111 7.17 -2.14 12.98
C SER A 111 7.44 -1.35 11.69
N LEU A 112 6.89 -1.83 10.56
CA LEU A 112 6.94 -1.15 9.28
C LEU A 112 6.11 0.15 9.28
N THR A 113 4.97 0.18 9.97
CA THR A 113 4.12 1.37 10.11
C THR A 113 4.83 2.43 10.94
N VAL A 114 5.47 2.02 12.03
CA VAL A 114 6.33 2.86 12.88
C VAL A 114 7.47 3.45 12.04
N SER A 115 8.20 2.63 11.29
CA SER A 115 9.27 3.10 10.41
C SER A 115 8.79 4.09 9.34
N ARG A 116 7.63 3.84 8.71
CA ARG A 116 7.02 4.76 7.73
C ARG A 116 6.60 6.09 8.37
N PHE A 117 6.11 6.05 9.60
CA PHE A 117 5.78 7.25 10.37
C PHE A 117 7.03 8.08 10.66
N LYS A 118 8.10 7.45 11.18
CA LYS A 118 9.41 8.11 11.37
C LYS A 118 9.89 8.79 10.09
N ASN A 119 9.89 8.08 8.97
CA ASN A 119 10.28 8.66 7.67
C ASN A 119 9.37 9.79 7.18
N THR A 120 8.15 9.91 7.71
CA THR A 120 7.21 10.98 7.35
C THR A 120 7.39 12.22 8.21
N TYR A 121 7.62 12.02 9.50
CA TYR A 121 7.62 13.08 10.49
C TYR A 121 9.00 13.40 11.06
N GLN A 122 10.08 12.76 10.58
CA GLN A 122 11.45 12.93 11.11
C GLN A 122 11.89 14.39 11.28
N SER A 123 11.42 15.31 10.43
CA SER A 123 11.79 16.72 10.48
C SER A 123 11.03 17.54 11.52
N VAL A 124 9.90 17.04 12.02
CA VAL A 124 8.97 17.75 12.91
C VAL A 124 8.68 17.00 14.22
N MET A 125 9.15 15.77 14.32
CA MET A 125 8.89 14.84 15.43
C MET A 125 9.86 15.05 16.59
N ASN A 126 9.36 14.98 17.82
CA ASN A 126 10.20 14.82 19.00
C ASN A 126 10.74 13.38 19.09
N ALA A 127 12.00 13.18 18.68
CA ALA A 127 12.61 11.85 18.60
C ALA A 127 12.68 11.12 19.95
N SER A 128 12.89 11.84 21.05
CA SER A 128 13.00 11.25 22.39
C SER A 128 11.67 10.65 22.84
N LYS A 129 10.57 11.40 22.71
CA LYS A 129 9.22 10.90 23.02
C LYS A 129 8.80 9.75 22.10
N TYR A 130 9.18 9.86 20.82
CA TYR A 130 8.91 8.81 19.85
C TYR A 130 9.60 7.49 20.22
N ASP A 131 10.90 7.53 20.53
CA ASP A 131 11.66 6.32 20.87
C ASP A 131 11.15 5.68 22.17
N GLN A 132 10.70 6.50 23.14
CA GLN A 132 10.02 6.01 24.34
C GLN A 132 8.70 5.29 24.02
N TYR A 133 7.88 5.86 23.14
CA TYR A 133 6.64 5.21 22.69
C TYR A 133 6.91 3.89 22.00
N VAL A 134 7.90 3.85 21.09
CA VAL A 134 8.29 2.63 20.37
C VAL A 134 8.71 1.54 21.34
N LYS A 135 9.59 1.86 22.30
CA LYS A 135 10.08 0.90 23.31
C LYS A 135 8.99 0.36 24.24
N LYS A 136 7.89 1.09 24.42
CA LYS A 136 6.77 0.69 25.27
C LYS A 136 5.79 -0.23 24.53
N MET A 137 5.63 -0.04 23.23
CA MET A 137 4.62 -0.72 22.42
C MET A 137 5.17 -1.87 21.56
N PHE A 138 6.49 -1.91 21.32
CA PHE A 138 7.21 -2.89 20.51
C PHE A 138 8.45 -3.39 21.25
#